data_AF-A0A2A5DFY5-F1
#
_entry.id   AF-A0A2A5DFY5-F1
#
_cell.length_a   1.000
_cell.length_b   1.000
_cell.length_c   1.000
_cell.angle_alpha   90.00
_cell.angle_beta   90.00
_cell.angle_gamma   90.00
#
_symmetry.space_group_name_H-M   'P 1'
#
loop_
_entity.id
_entity.type
_entity.pdbx_description
1 polymer ?
#
loop_
_entity_poly.entity_id
_entity_poly.type
_entity_poly.pdbx_seq_one_letter_code
_entity_poly.pdbx_strand_id
1 'polypeptide(L)'
;MAISTAFPVIAPQPPSPLIPLICGCLFVAIILFFYLKLKLKGNKDLIDNAKQIAILSISFNKIKRSKCFPPINILNDFFQCGTDDIESEETLIWKPFDLSSEEYLIFYDWCCEQYGDLEINKFDNCTGYSEWFIRAGDKN
;
A
#
# COMPACT_ATOMS: atom_id res chain seq x y z
N MET A 1 53.90 63.48 -25.82
CA MET A 1 52.53 63.40 -25.28
C MET A 1 52.00 62.01 -25.56
N ALA A 2 51.76 61.20 -24.52
CA ALA A 2 51.20 59.85 -24.66
C ALA A 2 49.76 59.89 -24.15
N ILE A 3 48.80 59.51 -25.00
CA ILE A 3 47.38 59.46 -24.68
C ILE A 3 47.10 58.06 -24.13
N SER A 4 46.89 57.96 -22.82
CA SER A 4 46.48 56.72 -22.17
C SER A 4 44.96 56.59 -22.26
N THR A 5 44.47 55.61 -22.99
CA THR A 5 43.05 55.27 -23.08
C THR A 5 42.68 54.30 -21.96
N ALA A 6 41.93 54.78 -20.97
CA ALA A 6 41.35 53.94 -19.93
C ALA A 6 40.13 53.19 -20.49
N PHE A 7 40.17 51.85 -20.45
CA PHE A 7 39.01 51.01 -20.74
C PHE A 7 38.07 50.95 -19.53
N PRO A 8 36.74 51.02 -19.72
CA PRO A 8 35.79 50.88 -18.62
C PRO A 8 35.69 49.42 -18.20
N VAL A 9 35.95 49.14 -16.92
CA VAL A 9 35.67 47.85 -16.29
C VAL A 9 34.17 47.77 -16.03
N ILE A 10 33.48 46.89 -16.76
CA ILE A 10 32.06 46.61 -16.54
C ILE A 10 31.93 45.81 -15.24
N ALA A 11 31.21 46.35 -14.26
CA ALA A 11 30.91 45.65 -13.02
C ALA A 11 29.92 44.49 -13.28
N PRO A 12 30.10 43.32 -12.65
CA PRO A 12 29.22 42.18 -12.86
C PRO A 12 27.79 42.49 -12.36
N GLN A 13 26.79 42.28 -13.22
CA GLN A 13 25.38 42.43 -12.83
C GLN A 13 24.97 41.33 -11.84
N PRO A 14 24.12 41.66 -10.84
CA PRO A 14 23.62 40.67 -9.89
C PRO A 14 22.69 39.65 -10.59
N PRO A 15 22.74 38.37 -10.21
CA PRO A 15 21.92 37.34 -10.81
C PRO A 15 20.43 37.59 -10.53
N SER A 16 19.60 37.36 -11.55
CA SER A 16 18.15 37.59 -11.49
C SER A 16 17.46 36.62 -10.51
N PRO A 17 16.59 37.10 -9.61
CA PRO A 17 15.93 36.29 -8.57
C PRO A 17 14.93 35.25 -9.11
N LEU A 18 14.61 35.29 -10.41
CA LEU A 18 13.75 34.32 -11.08
C LEU A 18 14.38 32.91 -11.17
N ILE A 19 15.71 32.84 -11.26
CA ILE A 19 16.44 31.58 -11.43
C ILE A 19 16.32 30.67 -10.19
N PRO A 20 16.56 31.14 -8.94
CA PRO A 20 16.40 30.29 -7.76
C PRO A 20 14.95 29.88 -7.50
N LEU A 21 13.95 30.71 -7.86
CA LEU A 21 12.54 30.38 -7.70
C LEU A 21 12.12 29.22 -8.62
N ILE A 22 12.51 29.29 -9.91
CA ILE A 22 12.22 28.25 -10.89
C ILE A 22 12.92 26.93 -10.50
N CYS A 23 14.20 27.00 -10.10
CA CYS A 23 14.93 25.83 -9.61
C CYS A 23 14.28 25.21 -8.36
N GLY A 24 13.81 26.03 -7.41
CA GLY A 24 13.13 25.57 -6.21
C GLY A 24 11.83 24.82 -6.52
N CYS A 25 10.97 25.38 -7.39
CA CYS A 25 9.73 24.73 -7.81
C CYS A 25 10.00 23.40 -8.53
N LEU A 26 11.00 23.36 -9.41
CA LEU A 26 11.37 22.15 -10.13
C LEU A 26 11.87 21.06 -9.18
N PHE A 27 12.68 21.42 -8.19
CA PHE A 27 13.19 20.50 -7.19
C PHE A 27 12.08 19.91 -6.32
N VAL A 28 11.11 20.73 -5.87
CA VAL A 28 9.94 20.27 -5.12
C VAL A 28 9.08 19.31 -5.95
N ALA A 29 8.82 19.64 -7.21
CA ALA A 29 8.06 18.78 -8.11
C ALA A 29 8.75 17.42 -8.34
N ILE A 30 10.08 17.42 -8.50
CA ILE A 30 10.87 16.19 -8.62
C ILE A 30 10.76 15.32 -7.36
N ILE A 31 10.94 15.91 -6.17
CA ILE A 31 10.82 15.17 -4.90
C ILE A 31 9.41 14.59 -4.75
N LEU A 32 8.37 15.37 -5.03
CA LEU A 32 6.99 14.93 -4.95
C LEU A 32 6.73 13.77 -5.92
N PHE A 33 7.25 13.85 -7.15
CA PHE A 33 7.14 12.78 -8.14
C PHE A 33 7.81 11.49 -7.65
N PHE A 34 9.04 11.57 -7.12
CA PHE A 34 9.72 10.40 -6.57
C PHE A 34 8.99 9.82 -5.36
N TYR A 35 8.48 10.67 -4.46
CA TYR A 35 7.68 10.24 -3.32
C TYR A 35 6.42 9.48 -3.77
N LEU A 36 5.65 10.04 -4.72
CA LEU A 36 4.47 9.38 -5.26
C LEU A 36 4.81 8.05 -5.93
N LYS A 37 5.89 8.00 -6.70
CA LYS A 37 6.34 6.77 -7.37
C LYS A 37 6.75 5.69 -6.37
N LEU A 38 7.47 6.06 -5.30
CA LEU A 38 7.88 5.13 -4.24
C LEU A 38 6.66 4.63 -3.47
N LYS A 39 5.72 5.52 -3.13
CA LYS A 39 4.48 5.16 -2.44
C LYS A 39 3.63 4.19 -3.27
N LEU A 40 3.40 4.51 -4.55
CA LEU A 40 2.66 3.63 -5.47
C LEU A 40 3.32 2.26 -5.63
N LYS A 41 4.66 2.22 -5.68
CA LYS A 41 5.39 0.95 -5.77
C LYS A 41 5.24 0.11 -4.51
N GLY A 42 5.32 0.72 -3.33
CA GLY A 42 5.11 0.03 -2.04
C GLY A 42 3.70 -0.55 -1.93
N ASN A 43 2.68 0.24 -2.29
CA ASN A 43 1.29 -0.19 -2.21
C ASN A 43 0.98 -1.37 -3.15
N LYS A 44 1.53 -1.35 -4.36
CA LYS A 44 1.35 -2.45 -5.33
C LYS A 44 1.90 -3.77 -4.79
N ASP A 45 3.04 -3.72 -4.10
CA ASP A 45 3.69 -4.89 -3.51
C ASP A 45 2.82 -5.52 -2.42
N LEU A 46 2.20 -4.72 -1.54
CA LEU A 46 1.35 -5.22 -0.47
C LEU A 46 0.05 -5.86 -0.98
N ILE A 47 -0.59 -5.24 -1.98
CA ILE A 47 -1.80 -5.79 -2.58
C ILE A 47 -1.48 -7.12 -3.30
N ASP A 48 -0.39 -7.18 -4.05
CA ASP A 48 0.01 -8.40 -4.75
C ASP A 48 0.40 -9.53 -3.75
N ASN A 49 0.97 -9.18 -2.59
CA ASN A 49 1.20 -10.12 -1.50
C ASN A 49 -0.12 -10.62 -0.88
N ALA A 50 -1.06 -9.73 -0.58
CA ALA A 50 -2.38 -10.10 -0.06
C ALA A 50 -3.13 -11.04 -1.02
N LYS A 51 -3.06 -10.80 -2.33
CA LYS A 51 -3.62 -11.68 -3.37
C LYS A 51 -2.99 -13.06 -3.37
N GLN A 52 -1.66 -13.15 -3.28
CA GLN A 52 -0.97 -14.44 -3.21
C GLN A 52 -1.38 -15.22 -1.95
N ILE A 53 -1.46 -14.55 -0.80
CA ILE A 53 -1.95 -15.16 0.44
C ILE A 53 -3.39 -15.65 0.26
N ALA A 54 -4.26 -14.85 -0.34
CA ALA A 54 -5.65 -15.24 -0.60
C ALA A 54 -5.81 -16.47 -1.49
N ILE A 55 -4.91 -16.64 -2.47
CA ILE A 55 -4.92 -17.78 -3.39
C ILE A 55 -4.44 -19.06 -2.67
N LEU A 56 -3.44 -18.94 -1.80
CA LEU A 56 -2.76 -20.08 -1.20
C LEU A 56 -3.30 -20.48 0.18
N SER A 57 -3.91 -19.55 0.91
CA SER A 57 -4.36 -19.75 2.29
C SER A 57 -5.64 -20.60 2.38
N ILE A 58 -5.66 -21.50 3.37
CA ILE A 58 -6.85 -22.26 3.74
C ILE A 58 -7.89 -21.33 4.37
N SER A 59 -7.44 -20.32 5.12
CA SER A 59 -8.31 -19.31 5.69
C SER A 59 -9.18 -18.61 4.63
N PHE A 60 -8.63 -18.27 3.46
CA PHE A 60 -9.42 -17.67 2.38
C PHE A 60 -10.34 -18.66 1.65
N ASN A 61 -10.09 -19.97 1.74
CA ASN A 61 -11.08 -20.96 1.30
C ASN A 61 -12.37 -20.88 2.12
N LYS A 62 -12.28 -20.51 3.42
CA LYS A 62 -13.47 -20.30 4.28
C LYS A 62 -14.27 -19.07 3.83
N ILE A 63 -13.60 -17.98 3.43
CA ILE A 63 -14.23 -16.79 2.83
C ILE A 63 -14.97 -17.17 1.53
N LYS A 64 -14.29 -17.89 0.63
CA LYS A 64 -14.84 -18.28 -0.67
C LYS A 64 -16.15 -19.08 -0.55
N ARG A 65 -16.24 -19.95 0.46
CA ARG A 65 -17.43 -20.79 0.73
C ARG A 65 -18.55 -20.03 1.44
N SER A 66 -18.21 -19.33 2.52
CA SER A 66 -19.19 -18.64 3.38
C SER A 66 -19.75 -17.33 2.84
N LYS A 67 -19.11 -16.76 1.81
CA LYS A 67 -19.40 -15.43 1.26
C LYS A 67 -19.29 -14.30 2.28
N CYS A 68 -18.65 -14.53 3.43
CA CYS A 68 -18.36 -13.52 4.43
C CYS A 68 -16.92 -13.05 4.26
N PHE A 69 -16.69 -11.74 4.35
CA PHE A 69 -15.37 -11.12 4.27
C PHE A 69 -15.00 -10.44 5.60
N PRO A 70 -13.75 -10.60 6.07
CA PRO A 70 -13.35 -10.02 7.35
C PRO A 70 -13.27 -8.50 7.23
N PRO A 71 -13.71 -7.74 8.26
CA PRO A 71 -13.46 -6.31 8.32
C PRO A 71 -11.95 -6.02 8.39
N ILE A 72 -11.53 -4.83 7.96
CA ILE A 72 -10.12 -4.44 7.84
C ILE A 72 -9.26 -4.73 9.09
N ASN A 73 -9.80 -4.50 10.29
CA ASN A 73 -9.05 -4.75 11.52
C ASN A 73 -8.74 -6.24 11.69
N ILE A 74 -9.72 -7.11 11.43
CA ILE A 74 -9.55 -8.57 11.51
C ILE A 74 -8.63 -9.07 10.40
N LEU A 75 -8.75 -8.52 9.20
CA LEU A 75 -7.91 -8.90 8.08
C LEU A 75 -6.44 -8.49 8.30
N ASN A 76 -6.21 -7.29 8.83
CA ASN A 76 -4.85 -6.85 9.18
C ASN A 76 -4.29 -7.64 10.37
N ASP A 77 -5.11 -8.00 11.37
CA ASP A 77 -4.68 -8.91 12.44
C ASP A 77 -4.17 -10.24 11.86
N PHE A 78 -4.84 -10.77 10.83
CA PHE A 78 -4.39 -11.96 10.10
C PHE A 78 -3.07 -11.73 9.34
N PHE A 79 -2.97 -10.65 8.56
CA PHE A 79 -1.74 -10.36 7.82
C PHE A 79 -0.54 -10.08 8.73
N GLN A 80 -0.76 -9.51 9.92
CA GLN A 80 0.26 -9.30 10.95
C GLN A 80 0.73 -10.59 11.62
N CYS A 81 -0.11 -11.63 11.67
CA CYS A 81 0.29 -12.92 12.20
C CYS A 81 1.45 -13.53 11.38
N GLY A 82 1.49 -13.26 10.08
CA GLY A 82 2.57 -13.75 9.20
C GLY A 82 2.46 -15.23 8.85
N THR A 83 1.37 -15.90 9.23
CA THR A 83 1.18 -17.32 8.96
C THR A 83 -0.29 -17.71 8.86
N ASP A 84 -0.57 -18.73 8.05
CA ASP A 84 -1.86 -19.44 8.03
C ASP A 84 -1.62 -20.87 8.52
N ASP A 85 -1.85 -21.08 9.81
CA ASP A 85 -1.70 -22.36 10.51
C ASP A 85 -3.04 -23.08 10.71
N ILE A 86 -4.13 -22.55 10.16
CA ILE A 86 -5.46 -23.10 10.32
C ILE A 86 -5.56 -24.41 9.52
N GLU A 87 -5.32 -25.52 10.23
CA GLU A 87 -5.63 -26.90 9.82
C GLU A 87 -4.82 -27.47 8.63
N SER A 88 -3.70 -26.85 8.27
CA SER A 88 -2.82 -27.30 7.17
C SER A 88 -1.66 -28.20 7.61
N GLU A 89 -1.30 -29.22 6.81
CA GLU A 89 0.00 -29.92 6.90
C GLU A 89 1.18 -29.06 6.41
N GLU A 90 0.90 -28.07 5.54
CA GLU A 90 1.88 -27.12 5.01
C GLU A 90 1.54 -25.69 5.48
N THR A 91 2.30 -25.18 6.43
CA THR A 91 2.13 -23.82 6.96
C THR A 91 2.55 -22.78 5.92
N LEU A 92 1.61 -21.94 5.48
CA LEU A 92 1.94 -20.76 4.68
C LEU A 92 2.53 -19.69 5.60
N ILE A 93 3.68 -19.13 5.24
CA ILE A 93 4.39 -18.09 6.02
C ILE A 93 4.68 -16.90 5.10
N TRP A 94 4.49 -15.69 5.63
CA TRP A 94 4.80 -14.44 4.95
C TRP A 94 5.37 -13.40 5.92
N LYS A 95 5.90 -12.30 5.39
CA LYS A 95 6.36 -11.16 6.19
C LYS A 95 5.13 -10.38 6.68
N PRO A 96 4.96 -10.10 7.98
CA PRO A 96 3.86 -9.29 8.51
C PRO A 96 3.71 -7.92 7.82
N PHE A 97 2.46 -7.53 7.55
CA PHE A 97 2.10 -6.22 6.99
C PHE A 97 0.65 -5.86 7.31
N ASP A 98 0.32 -4.57 7.13
CA ASP A 98 -1.04 -4.05 7.18
C ASP A 98 -1.42 -3.47 5.82
N LEU A 99 -2.68 -3.63 5.45
CA LEU A 99 -3.28 -2.83 4.39
C LEU A 99 -3.85 -1.54 4.97
N SER A 100 -3.61 -0.42 4.29
CA SER A 100 -4.37 0.80 4.50
C SER A 100 -5.83 0.62 4.07
N SER A 101 -6.71 1.56 4.44
CA SER A 101 -8.13 1.51 4.06
C SER A 101 -8.35 1.47 2.54
N GLU A 102 -7.52 2.17 1.76
CA GLU A 102 -7.59 2.16 0.29
C GLU A 102 -7.15 0.80 -0.28
N GLU A 103 -6.03 0.26 0.21
CA GLU A 103 -5.52 -1.04 -0.23
C GLU A 103 -6.47 -2.19 0.15
N TYR A 104 -7.09 -2.10 1.33
CA TYR A 104 -8.13 -3.03 1.76
C TYR A 104 -9.31 -3.06 0.78
N LEU A 105 -9.80 -1.89 0.35
CA LEU A 105 -10.91 -1.82 -0.61
C LEU A 105 -10.52 -2.38 -1.98
N ILE A 106 -9.32 -2.06 -2.48
CA ILE A 106 -8.81 -2.63 -3.75
C ILE A 106 -8.69 -4.15 -3.65
N PHE A 107 -8.19 -4.66 -2.52
CA PHE A 107 -8.08 -6.09 -2.28
C PHE A 107 -9.46 -6.76 -2.15
N TYR A 108 -10.39 -6.12 -1.44
CA TYR A 108 -11.78 -6.57 -1.30
C TYR A 108 -12.49 -6.65 -2.65
N ASP A 109 -12.37 -5.62 -3.49
CA ASP A 109 -12.96 -5.60 -4.82
C ASP A 109 -12.41 -6.74 -5.68
N TRP A 110 -11.10 -6.94 -5.65
CA TRP A 110 -10.47 -8.09 -6.31
C TRP A 110 -10.99 -9.43 -5.77
N CYS A 111 -11.16 -9.58 -4.45
CA CYS A 111 -11.76 -10.78 -3.86
C CYS A 111 -13.20 -11.00 -4.34
N CYS A 112 -13.99 -9.93 -4.49
CA CYS A 112 -15.35 -10.03 -5.02
C CYS A 112 -15.34 -10.48 -6.49
N GLU A 113 -14.40 -9.98 -7.31
CA GLU A 113 -14.22 -10.46 -8.69
C GLU A 113 -13.88 -11.96 -8.75
N GLN A 114 -13.07 -12.46 -7.81
CA GLN A 114 -12.63 -13.86 -7.80
C GLN A 114 -13.64 -14.82 -7.17
N TYR A 115 -14.37 -14.36 -6.14
CA TYR A 115 -15.20 -15.23 -5.29
C TYR A 115 -16.71 -14.97 -5.44
N GLY A 116 -17.11 -13.95 -6.22
CA GLY A 116 -18.48 -13.44 -6.30
C GLY A 116 -18.79 -12.43 -5.20
N ASP A 117 -20.04 -11.98 -5.10
CA ASP A 117 -20.44 -11.00 -4.09
C ASP A 117 -20.11 -11.50 -2.67
N LEU A 118 -19.31 -10.72 -1.95
CA LEU A 118 -18.94 -10.97 -0.56
C LEU A 118 -19.62 -9.94 0.35
N GLU A 119 -19.93 -10.35 1.57
CA GLU A 119 -20.48 -9.46 2.60
C GLU A 119 -19.40 -9.18 3.64
N ILE A 120 -18.99 -7.92 3.79
CA ILE A 120 -18.11 -7.52 4.90
C ILE A 120 -18.89 -7.69 6.20
N ASN A 121 -18.47 -8.65 7.03
CA ASN A 121 -19.19 -8.97 8.25
C ASN A 121 -18.21 -9.20 9.39
N LYS A 122 -18.33 -8.38 10.44
CA LYS A 122 -17.70 -8.68 11.72
C LYS A 122 -18.69 -9.54 12.49
N PHE A 123 -18.50 -10.86 12.48
CA PHE A 123 -19.30 -11.73 13.36
C PHE A 123 -19.27 -11.16 14.78
N ASP A 124 -20.44 -11.11 15.42
CA ASP A 124 -20.59 -10.47 16.72
C ASP A 124 -19.60 -11.06 17.74
N ASN A 125 -18.89 -10.19 18.46
CA ASN A 125 -17.91 -10.54 19.49
C ASN A 125 -16.61 -11.21 19.03
N CYS A 126 -16.28 -11.24 17.73
CA CYS A 126 -14.95 -11.70 17.32
C CYS A 126 -13.86 -10.72 17.77
N THR A 127 -12.93 -11.20 18.62
CA THR A 127 -11.82 -10.39 19.15
C THR A 127 -10.53 -10.51 18.32
N GLY A 128 -10.47 -11.41 17.35
CA GLY A 128 -9.30 -11.60 16.48
C GLY A 128 -9.60 -12.49 15.27
N TYR A 129 -8.60 -12.63 14.39
CA TYR A 129 -8.77 -13.33 13.12
C TYR A 129 -9.07 -14.82 13.25
N SER A 130 -8.43 -15.52 14.19
CA SER A 130 -8.61 -16.98 14.34
C SER A 130 -10.08 -17.34 14.59
N GLU A 131 -10.71 -16.69 15.56
CA GLU A 131 -12.13 -16.89 15.86
C GLU A 131 -13.03 -16.51 14.68
N TRP A 132 -12.71 -15.42 13.99
CA TRP A 132 -13.48 -14.95 12.85
C TRP A 132 -13.45 -15.98 11.69
N PHE A 133 -12.28 -16.51 11.35
CA PHE A 133 -12.15 -17.50 10.27
C PHE A 133 -12.80 -18.84 10.63
N ILE A 134 -12.78 -19.25 11.90
CA ILE A 134 -13.52 -20.44 12.36
C ILE A 134 -15.01 -20.25 12.08
N ARG A 135 -15.61 -19.15 12.55
CA ARG A 135 -17.04 -18.87 12.35
C ARG A 135 -17.42 -18.69 10.88
N ALA A 136 -16.55 -18.09 10.08
CA ALA A 136 -16.74 -18.04 8.63
C ALA A 136 -16.86 -19.45 8.05
N GLY A 137 -16.00 -20.37 8.47
CA GLY A 137 -16.03 -21.77 8.05
C GLY A 137 -17.32 -22.52 8.39
N ASP A 138 -17.98 -22.15 9.49
CA ASP A 138 -19.19 -22.81 9.99
C ASP A 138 -20.47 -22.40 9.24
N LYS A 139 -20.46 -21.28 8.49
CA LYS A 139 -21.64 -20.71 7.80
C LYS A 139 -21.99 -21.41 6.46
N ASN A 140 -21.63 -22.70 6.29
CA ASN A 140 -21.90 -23.46 5.07
C ASN A 140 -23.35 -23.95 4.95
#